data_AF-A0A0F5R7C4-F1
#
_entry.id   AF-A0A0F5R7C4-F1
#
_cell.length_a   1.000
_cell.length_b   1.000
_cell.length_c   1.000
_cell.angle_alpha   90.00
_cell.angle_beta   90.00
_cell.angle_gamma   90.00
#
_symmetry.space_group_name_H-M   'P 1'
#
loop_
_entity.id
_entity.type
_entity.pdbx_description
1 polymer ?
#
loop_
_entity_poly.entity_id
_entity_poly.type
_entity_poly.pdbx_seq_one_letter_code
_entity_poly.pdbx_strand_id
1 'polypeptide(L)' 'MNTPTLAPHESMELHEALNFKTLCIAKSKLMQGLVFDQELKALMQKDVIQSTQQISELQAIYARAPFQAPVPNSPTPITH' A
#
# COMPACT_ATOMS: atom_id res chain seq x y z
N MET A 1 7.33 -26.50 -5.00
CA MET A 1 7.01 -26.21 -3.59
C MET A 1 5.56 -25.79 -3.54
N ASN A 2 4.71 -26.46 -2.74
CA ASN A 2 3.31 -26.06 -2.60
C ASN A 2 3.24 -24.76 -1.82
N THR A 3 2.76 -23.68 -2.42
CA THR A 3 2.53 -22.41 -1.72
C THR A 3 1.12 -22.47 -1.13
N PRO A 4 0.96 -22.48 0.21
CA PRO A 4 -0.36 -22.58 0.82
C PRO A 4 -1.18 -21.31 0.55
N THR A 5 -2.49 -21.49 0.38
CA THR A 5 -3.47 -20.40 0.40
C THR A 5 -3.49 -19.73 1.77
N LEU A 6 -3.71 -18.42 1.80
CA LEU A 6 -3.85 -17.68 3.05
C LEU A 6 -5.12 -18.09 3.79
N ALA A 7 -5.08 -18.02 5.12
CA ALA A 7 -6.28 -18.08 5.93
C ALA A 7 -7.14 -16.82 5.70
N PRO A 8 -8.46 -16.87 6.00
CA PRO A 8 -9.34 -15.73 5.85
C PRO A 8 -8.88 -14.46 6.59
N HIS A 9 -8.36 -14.58 7.82
CA HIS A 9 -7.89 -13.43 8.60
C HIS A 9 -6.61 -12.82 8.00
N GLU A 10 -5.63 -13.64 7.61
CA GLU A 10 -4.40 -13.17 6.95
C GLU A 10 -4.72 -12.41 5.65
N SER A 11 -5.74 -12.87 4.92
CA SER A 11 -6.21 -12.22 3.70
C SER A 11 -6.81 -10.84 3.99
N MET A 12 -7.58 -10.73 5.07
CA MET A 12 -8.15 -9.45 5.50
C MET A 12 -7.07 -8.48 5.99
N GLU A 13 -6.15 -8.94 6.83
CA GLU A 13 -5.02 -8.15 7.31
C GLU A 13 -4.16 -7.62 6.15
N LEU A 14 -3.92 -8.46 5.14
CA LEU A 14 -3.14 -8.07 3.97
C LEU A 14 -3.88 -7.07 3.08
N HIS A 15 -5.21 -7.19 2.94
CA HIS A 15 -6.04 -6.21 2.25
C HIS A 15 -5.98 -4.84 2.94
N GLU A 16 -6.09 -4.81 4.27
CA GLU A 16 -5.99 -3.59 5.07
C GLU A 16 -4.60 -2.96 4.97
N ALA A 17 -3.54 -3.77 5.03
CA ALA A 17 -2.17 -3.30 4.86
C ALA A 17 -1.92 -2.68 3.47
N LEU A 18 -2.48 -3.28 2.41
CA LEU A 18 -2.43 -2.75 1.05
C LEU A 18 -3.14 -1.39 0.96
N ASN A 19 -4.36 -1.28 1.49
CA ASN A 19 -5.10 -0.02 1.53
C ASN A 19 -4.35 1.08 2.30
N PHE A 20 -3.81 0.73 3.47
CA PHE A 20 -3.04 1.64 4.30
C PHE A 20 -1.82 2.20 3.55
N LYS A 21 -1.02 1.32 2.93
CA LYS A 21 0.17 1.75 2.18
C LYS A 21 -0.18 2.61 0.96
N THR A 22 -1.24 2.27 0.23
CA THR A 22 -1.74 3.11 -0.88
C THR A 22 -2.13 4.51 -0.40
N LEU A 23 -2.80 4.62 0.75
CA LEU A 23 -3.13 5.90 1.37
C LEU A 23 -1.87 6.69 1.77
N CYS A 24 -0.88 6.03 2.37
CA CYS A 24 0.39 6.65 2.74
C CYS A 24 1.12 7.23 1.52
N ILE A 25 1.22 6.49 0.41
CA ILE A 25 1.84 6.99 -0.82
C ILE A 25 1.12 8.24 -1.33
N ALA A 26 -0.22 8.23 -1.37
CA ALA A 26 -0.97 9.38 -1.83
C ALA A 26 -0.73 10.61 -0.96
N LYS A 27 -0.71 10.45 0.37
CA LYS A 27 -0.37 11.52 1.31
C LYS A 27 1.06 12.03 1.13
N SER A 28 2.03 11.13 1.01
CA SER A 28 3.44 11.49 0.79
C SER A 28 3.61 12.27 -0.52
N LYS A 29 2.99 11.82 -1.62
CA LYS A 29 3.03 12.54 -2.91
C LYS A 29 2.37 13.91 -2.85
N LEU A 30 1.20 14.03 -2.21
CA LEU A 30 0.54 15.32 -2.02
C LEU A 30 1.45 16.30 -1.26
N MET A 31 2.01 15.85 -0.15
CA MET A 31 2.84 16.68 0.71
C MET A 31 4.19 17.06 0.07
N GLN A 32 4.75 16.23 -0.82
CA GLN A 32 5.95 16.59 -1.62
C GLN A 32 5.72 17.81 -2.53
N GLY A 33 4.47 18.09 -2.92
CA GLY A 33 4.08 19.29 -3.66
C GLY A 33 3.98 20.55 -2.79
N LEU A 34 3.95 20.41 -1.47
CA LEU A 34 3.77 21.50 -0.50
C LEU A 34 5.02 21.78 0.34
N VAL A 35 5.89 20.79 0.52
CA VAL A 35 7.10 20.90 1.35
C VAL A 35 8.19 21.71 0.63
N PHE A 36 8.81 22.64 1.37
CA PHE A 36 9.94 23.45 0.89
C PHE A 36 11.30 22.92 1.36
N ASP A 37 11.33 22.18 2.47
CA ASP A 37 12.55 21.54 2.97
C ASP A 37 12.97 20.39 2.04
N GLN A 38 14.16 20.51 1.47
CA GLN A 38 14.64 19.61 0.43
C GLN A 38 15.06 18.25 0.97
N GLU A 39 15.58 18.17 2.19
CA GLU A 39 15.95 16.90 2.82
C GLU A 39 14.69 16.11 3.20
N LEU A 40 13.69 16.80 3.76
CA LEU A 40 12.39 16.21 4.05
C LEU A 40 11.72 15.73 2.76
N LYS A 41 11.76 16.53 1.68
CA LYS A 41 11.24 16.12 0.37
C LYS A 41 11.93 14.85 -0.16
N ALA A 42 13.25 14.77 -0.05
CA ALA A 42 14.02 13.60 -0.46
C ALA A 42 13.68 12.36 0.39
N LEU A 43 13.52 12.53 1.70
CA LEU A 43 13.09 11.47 2.61
C LEU A 43 11.69 10.95 2.24
N MET A 44 10.77 11.83 1.92
CA MET A 44 9.42 11.47 1.46
C MET A 44 9.44 10.77 0.09
N GLN A 45 10.33 11.19 -0.83
CA GLN A 45 10.49 10.51 -2.11
C GLN A 45 11.03 9.08 -1.92
N LYS A 46 11.98 8.89 -1.00
CA LYS A 46 12.47 7.57 -0.63
C LYS A 46 11.35 6.69 -0.09
N ASP A 47 10.51 7.21 0.79
CA ASP A 47 9.34 6.50 1.31
C ASP A 47 8.36 6.08 0.19
N VAL A 48 8.06 6.98 -0.76
CA VAL A 48 7.20 6.64 -1.91
C VAL A 48 7.77 5.49 -2.73
N ILE A 49 9.08 5.50 -3.02
CA ILE A 49 9.73 4.44 -3.79
C ILE A 49 9.65 3.11 -3.03
N GLN A 50 10.03 3.10 -1.76
CA GLN A 50 10.03 1.90 -0.92
C GLN A 50 8.62 1.34 -0.73
N SER A 51 7.64 2.19 -0.44
CA SER A 51 6.25 1.78 -0.27
C SER A 51 5.64 1.24 -1.57
N THR A 52 6.00 1.78 -2.74
CA THR A 52 5.54 1.25 -4.03
C THR A 52 6.05 -0.17 -4.27
N GLN A 53 7.32 -0.44 -3.94
CA GLN A 53 7.91 -1.77 -4.03
C GLN A 53 7.22 -2.74 -3.06
N GLN A 54 7.02 -2.32 -1.80
CA GLN A 54 6.34 -3.13 -0.79
C GLN A 54 4.89 -3.46 -1.17
N ILE A 55 4.15 -2.53 -1.78
CA ILE A 55 2.80 -2.81 -2.28
C ILE A 55 2.84 -3.94 -3.33
N SER A 56 3.80 -3.89 -4.26
CA SER A 56 3.93 -4.91 -5.30
C SER A 56 4.21 -6.30 -4.70
N GLU A 57 5.06 -6.35 -3.68
CA GLU A 57 5.38 -7.57 -2.93
C GLU A 57 4.16 -8.11 -2.17
N LEU A 58 3.43 -7.23 -1.46
CA LEU A 58 2.21 -7.60 -0.74
C LEU A 58 1.09 -8.04 -1.68
N GLN A 59 0.96 -7.44 -2.87
CA GLN A 59 0.00 -7.88 -3.89
C GLN A 59 0.31 -9.30 -4.39
N ALA A 60 1.59 -9.64 -4.57
CA ALA A 60 1.99 -10.99 -4.95
C ALA A 60 1.63 -12.03 -3.86
N ILE A 61 1.74 -11.65 -2.58
CA ILE A 61 1.31 -12.48 -1.46
C ILE A 61 -0.22 -12.59 -1.41
N TYR A 62 -0.93 -11.49 -1.65
CA TYR A 62 -2.40 -11.40 -1.63
C TYR A 62 -3.06 -12.20 -2.75
N ALA A 63 -2.34 -12.46 -3.83
CA ALA A 63 -2.78 -13.36 -4.90
C ALA A 63 -3.12 -14.78 -4.39
N ARG A 64 -2.64 -15.15 -3.19
CA ARG A 64 -2.91 -16.44 -2.52
C ARG A 64 -4.13 -16.41 -1.59
N ALA A 65 -4.80 -15.27 -1.47
CA ALA A 65 -6.01 -15.15 -0.66
C ALA A 65 -7.15 -16.00 -1.27
N PRO A 66 -7.98 -16.67 -0.46
CA PRO A 66 -9.10 -17.47 -0.93
C PRO A 66 -10.27 -16.59 -1.43
N PHE A 67 -10.21 -15.29 -1.15
CA PHE A 67 -11.10 -14.26 -1.69
C PHE A 67 -10.31 -12.96 -1.88
N GLN A 68 -10.70 -12.17 -2.88
CA GLN A 68 -10.07 -10.89 -3.17
C GLN A 68 -11.14 -9.82 -3.19
N ALA A 69 -11.04 -8.85 -2.28
CA ALA A 69 -11.75 -7.60 -2.42
C ALA A 69 -10.94 -6.68 -3.35
N PRO A 70 -11.58 -5.75 -4.07
CA PRO A 70 -10.85 -4.77 -4.88
C PRO A 70 -9.83 -4.04 -4.00
N VAL A 71 -8.56 -4.11 -4.40
CA VAL A 71 -7.49 -3.28 -3.84
C VAL A 71 -7.40 -2.08 -4.77
N PRO A 72 -7.82 -0.89 -4.32
CA PRO A 72 -7.88 0.27 -5.20
C PRO A 72 -6.45 0.75 -5.50
N ASN A 73 -6.21 1.12 -6.77
CA ASN A 73 -4.94 1.72 -7.22
C ASN A 73 -4.77 3.16 -6.71
N SER A 74 -5.77 3.68 -6.00
CA SER A 74 -5.85 4.98 -5.37
C SER A 74 -6.48 4.81 -3.99
N PRO A 75 -6.29 5.74 -3.04
CA PRO A 75 -6.95 5.66 -1.75
C PRO A 75 -8.47 5.59 -1.94
N THR A 76 -9.12 4.66 -1.24
CA THR A 76 -10.58 4.65 -1.14
C THR A 76 -11.04 5.92 -0.43
N PRO A 77 -11.97 6.70 -0.99
CA PRO A 77 -12.53 7.85 -0.30
C PRO A 77 -13.15 7.40 1.03
N ILE A 78 -12.87 8.13 2.11
CA ILE A 78 -13.61 7.95 3.35
C ILE A 78 -14.98 8.59 3.11
N THR A 79 -15.96 7.78 2.69
CA THR A 79 -17.35 8.21 2.64
C THR A 79 -17.87 8.29 4.07
N HIS A 80 -18.10 9.52 4.55
CA HIS A 80 -18.86 9.78 5.77
C HIS A 80 -20.35 9.56 5.55
#